data_AF-A0A6C0AFQ8-F1
#
_entry.id   AF-A0A6C0AFQ8-F1
#
_cell.length_a   1.000
_cell.length_b   1.000
_cell.length_c   1.000
_cell.angle_alpha   90.00
_cell.angle_beta   90.00
_cell.angle_gamma   90.00
#
_symmetry.space_group_name_H-M   'P 1'
#
loop_
_entity.id
_entity.type
_entity.pdbx_description
1 polymer ?
#
loop_
_entity_poly.entity_id
_entity_poly.type
_entity_poly.pdbx_seq_one_letter_code
_entity_poly.pdbx_strand_id
1 'polypeptide(L)'
;MLDFIGVSLGFTCVSAVFGVNKKIRSTKKDGYNTCVFDTMISNYEGIIDCINNDFEGFCDPNNLELININTDYAIYPHWEQPLNEQWVYNKKYKFLFNHESPGHANLYLTQQWESIDYYIKNNFENFIIKYNKRINNFRNYINSGKFIIFIINKYDNNVYELERTLFLKYPKLNFKIITVICNIRDTEIFHRNILRMMKFENNEIENIFTKRATICNNEYNSDKNNKFSKNEELLLYYKNSVLTKSHINQHLNVVKYYSEKCSSVLELGLTVYTIGITASVILGMEQNNYPNNLFTGIFEISLGQELQYLKNITNINMNILKEREINIKVEDLQNHDMLIINSWFTYKHVKYNLENFGKIINNYIIICATTIHEHEDHPLYISGEYTPVRDFSEYPYDNKKGLGEAIKEFLEDHTEWVLYERHYNNYGMTILKKMQ
;
A
#
# COMPACT_ATOMS: atom_id res chain seq x y z
N MET A 1 -0.94 -20.24 14.76
CA MET A 1 0.16 -19.37 14.26
C MET A 1 -0.07 -19.18 12.77
N LEU A 2 0.01 -17.95 12.26
CA LEU A 2 -0.09 -17.72 10.81
C LEU A 2 1.10 -18.42 10.13
N ASP A 3 0.84 -19.27 9.15
CA ASP A 3 1.87 -19.93 8.32
C ASP A 3 2.36 -18.92 7.28
N PHE A 4 3.50 -18.29 7.54
CA PHE A 4 4.10 -17.28 6.67
C PHE A 4 5.56 -17.61 6.33
N ILE A 5 6.06 -17.02 5.24
CA ILE A 5 7.47 -17.12 4.84
C ILE A 5 8.05 -15.70 4.73
N GLY A 6 9.15 -15.44 5.44
CA GLY A 6 9.94 -14.22 5.28
C GLY A 6 10.93 -14.31 4.13
N VAL A 7 10.87 -13.38 3.18
CA VAL A 7 11.75 -13.31 2.00
C VAL A 7 12.46 -11.96 1.95
N SER A 8 13.79 -11.95 1.86
CA SER A 8 14.55 -10.72 1.67
C SER A 8 14.43 -10.23 0.23
N LEU A 9 14.26 -8.92 0.06
CA LEU A 9 14.40 -8.21 -1.21
C LEU A 9 15.72 -7.41 -1.30
N GLY A 10 16.58 -7.52 -0.29
CA GLY A 10 17.95 -7.01 -0.34
C GLY A 10 18.09 -5.55 0.05
N PHE A 11 18.69 -4.77 -0.85
CA PHE A 11 19.57 -3.61 -0.69
C PHE A 11 20.93 -3.96 -0.10
N THR A 12 20.95 -4.66 1.02
CA THR A 12 22.13 -5.32 1.59
C THR A 12 21.69 -6.62 2.27
N CYS A 13 22.62 -7.39 2.82
CA CYS A 13 22.32 -8.56 3.65
C CYS A 13 21.60 -8.22 4.98
N VAL A 14 21.48 -6.95 5.35
CA VAL A 14 20.83 -6.49 6.59
C VAL A 14 19.36 -6.91 6.67
N SER A 15 18.61 -6.85 5.56
CA SER A 15 17.21 -7.28 5.50
C SER A 15 17.05 -8.78 5.81
N ALA A 16 17.94 -9.60 5.27
CA ALA A 16 18.00 -11.03 5.55
C ALA A 16 18.33 -11.32 7.04
N VAL A 17 19.31 -10.61 7.62
CA VAL A 17 19.70 -10.73 9.03
C VAL A 17 18.58 -10.26 9.96
N PHE A 18 17.95 -9.13 9.65
CA PHE A 18 16.81 -8.61 10.38
C PHE A 18 15.67 -9.63 10.44
N GLY A 19 15.34 -10.25 9.30
CA GLY A 19 14.30 -11.27 9.22
C GLY A 19 14.53 -12.45 10.16
N VAL A 20 15.78 -12.93 10.24
CA VAL A 20 16.15 -14.02 11.17
C VAL A 20 16.05 -13.56 12.62
N ASN A 21 16.63 -12.40 12.95
CA ASN A 21 16.64 -11.86 14.32
C ASN A 21 15.23 -11.58 14.86
N LYS A 22 14.29 -11.18 13.98
CA LYS A 22 12.88 -10.94 14.33
C LYS A 22 12.00 -12.19 14.22
N LYS A 23 12.58 -13.36 13.92
CA LYS A 23 11.85 -14.63 13.70
C LYS A 23 10.77 -14.50 12.59
N ILE A 24 11.00 -13.64 11.61
CA ILE A 24 10.16 -13.47 10.42
C ILE A 24 10.62 -14.44 9.32
N ARG A 25 11.90 -14.83 9.33
CA ARG A 25 12.54 -15.70 8.35
C ARG A 25 13.31 -16.79 9.05
N SER A 26 13.09 -18.04 8.65
CA SER A 26 13.85 -19.19 9.14
C SER A 26 15.29 -19.19 8.61
N THR A 27 16.20 -19.89 9.30
CA THR A 27 17.57 -20.07 8.80
C THR A 27 17.66 -21.20 7.78
N LYS A 28 18.79 -21.33 7.07
CA LYS A 28 19.03 -22.47 6.18
C LYS A 28 18.99 -23.82 6.92
N LYS A 29 19.45 -23.85 8.18
CA LYS A 29 19.39 -25.03 9.05
C LYS A 29 17.95 -25.46 9.33
N ASP A 30 17.04 -24.49 9.34
CA ASP A 30 15.61 -24.68 9.60
C ASP A 30 14.79 -24.82 8.29
N GLY A 31 15.45 -25.15 7.18
CA GLY A 31 14.79 -25.44 5.89
C GLY A 31 14.58 -24.24 4.97
N TYR A 32 15.10 -23.05 5.30
CA TYR A 32 15.01 -21.91 4.39
C TYR A 32 15.98 -22.08 3.20
N ASN A 33 15.41 -22.14 2.01
CA ASN A 33 16.13 -22.03 0.74
C ASN A 33 16.49 -20.56 0.45
N THR A 34 17.79 -20.29 0.27
CA THR A 34 18.29 -18.95 -0.04
C THR A 34 17.68 -18.39 -1.32
N CYS A 35 17.19 -17.15 -1.26
CA CYS A 35 16.63 -16.40 -2.38
C CYS A 35 17.66 -15.50 -3.06
N VAL A 36 17.25 -14.98 -4.21
CA VAL A 36 18.07 -14.18 -5.11
C VAL A 36 18.64 -12.92 -4.43
N PHE A 37 17.84 -12.20 -3.64
CA PHE A 37 18.25 -10.93 -3.00
C PHE A 37 18.86 -11.07 -1.59
N ASP A 38 19.10 -12.29 -1.10
CA ASP A 38 19.50 -12.49 0.29
C ASP A 38 20.91 -11.99 0.63
N THR A 39 21.84 -12.06 -0.33
CA THR A 39 23.28 -11.81 -0.09
C THR A 39 23.89 -10.77 -1.03
N MET A 40 23.15 -10.29 -2.03
CA MET A 40 23.65 -9.25 -2.93
C MET A 40 23.38 -7.86 -2.37
N ILE A 41 24.09 -6.88 -2.90
CA ILE A 41 23.76 -5.47 -2.75
C ILE A 41 22.93 -5.09 -3.97
N SER A 42 21.65 -4.79 -3.75
CA SER A 42 20.69 -4.44 -4.79
C SER A 42 20.24 -2.98 -4.68
N ASN A 43 19.55 -2.48 -5.70
CA ASN A 43 18.89 -1.17 -5.67
C ASN A 43 17.38 -1.36 -5.91
N TYR A 44 16.59 -0.37 -5.50
CA TYR A 44 15.13 -0.48 -5.48
C TYR A 44 14.55 -0.60 -6.89
N GLU A 45 15.02 0.25 -7.80
CA GLU A 45 14.62 0.30 -9.21
C GLU A 45 14.92 -1.03 -9.92
N GLY A 46 16.14 -1.56 -9.72
CA GLY A 46 16.55 -2.84 -10.26
C GLY A 46 15.75 -4.02 -9.71
N ILE A 47 15.32 -4.00 -8.44
CA ILE A 47 14.45 -5.06 -7.88
C ILE A 47 13.10 -5.05 -8.62
N ILE A 48 12.50 -3.87 -8.80
CA ILE A 48 11.24 -3.68 -9.52
C ILE A 48 11.37 -4.22 -10.96
N ASP A 49 12.40 -3.79 -11.68
CA ASP A 49 12.65 -4.23 -13.05
C ASP A 49 12.91 -5.74 -13.14
N CYS A 50 13.62 -6.29 -12.16
CA CYS A 50 13.91 -7.71 -12.08
C CYS A 50 12.64 -8.55 -11.89
N ILE A 51 11.72 -8.12 -11.02
CA ILE A 51 10.43 -8.79 -10.81
C ILE A 51 9.54 -8.65 -12.05
N ASN A 52 9.43 -7.45 -12.61
CA ASN A 52 8.59 -7.19 -13.79
C ASN A 52 8.97 -8.08 -14.98
N ASN A 53 10.28 -8.22 -15.23
CA ASN A 53 10.82 -9.00 -16.33
C ASN A 53 11.12 -10.46 -15.95
N ASP A 54 10.61 -10.96 -14.81
CA ASP A 54 10.82 -12.34 -14.35
C ASP A 54 12.30 -12.80 -14.44
N PHE A 55 13.19 -11.96 -13.93
CA PHE A 55 14.64 -12.22 -13.88
C PHE A 55 15.32 -12.41 -15.24
N GLU A 56 14.68 -11.98 -16.34
CA GLU A 56 15.24 -12.10 -17.68
C GLU A 56 16.66 -11.48 -17.74
N GLY A 57 17.64 -12.21 -18.28
CA GLY A 57 19.01 -11.71 -18.43
C GLY A 57 19.78 -11.53 -17.12
N PHE A 58 19.22 -11.91 -15.96
CA PHE A 58 19.90 -11.84 -14.66
C PHE A 58 21.18 -12.69 -14.64
N CYS A 59 21.09 -13.92 -15.16
CA CYS A 59 22.20 -14.87 -15.25
C CYS A 59 22.80 -14.96 -16.66
N ASP A 60 22.63 -13.94 -17.50
CA ASP A 60 23.31 -13.87 -18.80
C ASP A 60 24.76 -13.42 -18.57
N PRO A 61 25.78 -14.21 -18.94
CA PRO A 61 27.18 -13.81 -18.80
C PRO A 61 27.50 -12.47 -19.46
N ASN A 62 26.82 -12.10 -20.55
CA ASN A 62 27.03 -10.81 -21.20
C ASN A 62 26.58 -9.62 -20.35
N ASN A 63 25.73 -9.86 -19.34
CA ASN A 63 25.31 -8.86 -18.36
C ASN A 63 26.17 -8.88 -17.09
N LEU A 64 27.16 -9.77 -16.97
CA LEU A 64 28.05 -9.88 -15.83
C LEU A 64 29.43 -9.33 -16.17
N GLU A 65 30.04 -8.59 -15.25
CA GLU A 65 31.41 -8.14 -15.36
C GLU A 65 32.05 -8.00 -13.97
N LEU A 66 33.38 -7.98 -13.93
CA LEU A 66 34.12 -7.58 -12.73
C LEU A 66 34.39 -6.08 -12.78
N ILE A 67 34.07 -5.39 -11.68
CA ILE A 67 34.38 -3.98 -11.51
C ILE A 67 35.28 -3.80 -10.29
N ASN A 68 36.22 -2.87 -10.38
CA ASN A 68 36.99 -2.45 -9.20
C ASN A 68 36.11 -1.53 -8.36
N ILE A 69 35.98 -1.84 -7.07
CA ILE A 69 35.28 -0.96 -6.14
C ILE A 69 36.28 0.00 -5.54
N ASN A 70 36.05 1.30 -5.75
CA ASN A 70 36.83 2.32 -5.05
C ASN A 70 36.35 2.39 -3.59
N THR A 71 37.23 2.03 -2.66
CA THR A 71 37.00 2.05 -1.21
C THR A 71 36.92 3.47 -0.64
N ASP A 72 37.22 4.52 -1.41
CA ASP A 72 36.99 5.91 -0.99
C ASP A 72 35.51 6.17 -0.62
N TYR A 73 34.61 5.32 -1.13
CA TYR A 73 33.18 5.36 -0.83
C TYR A 73 32.76 4.51 0.38
N ALA A 74 33.68 3.72 0.97
CA ALA A 74 33.41 2.83 2.10
C ALA A 74 33.25 3.65 3.40
N ILE A 75 32.01 3.98 3.74
CA ILE A 75 31.66 4.78 4.95
C ILE A 75 31.80 3.96 6.25
N TYR A 76 32.21 2.70 6.19
CA TYR A 76 32.44 1.94 7.42
C TYR A 76 33.92 2.04 7.83
N PRO A 77 34.28 2.92 8.79
CA PRO A 77 35.65 3.07 9.29
C PRO A 77 36.21 1.83 9.98
N HIS A 78 35.41 0.76 10.12
CA HIS A 78 35.81 -0.49 10.78
C HIS A 78 36.12 -1.62 9.78
N TRP A 79 35.95 -1.37 8.48
CA TRP A 79 36.20 -2.35 7.45
C TRP A 79 37.48 -1.89 6.75
N GLU A 80 38.63 -2.28 7.29
CA GLU A 80 39.90 -2.25 6.57
C GLU A 80 39.78 -3.24 5.39
N GLN A 81 39.03 -2.85 4.36
CA GLN A 81 38.97 -3.63 3.14
C GLN A 81 40.28 -3.41 2.39
N PRO A 82 40.86 -4.49 1.82
CA PRO A 82 42.02 -4.34 0.96
C PRO A 82 41.70 -3.36 -0.16
N LEU A 83 42.60 -2.40 -0.38
CA LEU A 83 42.55 -1.50 -1.53
C LEU A 83 42.46 -2.35 -2.81
N ASN A 84 41.47 -2.05 -3.67
CA ASN A 84 41.20 -2.71 -4.95
C ASN A 84 40.47 -4.07 -4.90
N GLU A 85 39.43 -4.22 -4.09
CA GLU A 85 38.52 -5.36 -4.26
C GLU A 85 37.79 -5.30 -5.62
N GLN A 86 37.66 -6.46 -6.27
CA GLN A 86 36.89 -6.61 -7.51
C GLN A 86 35.57 -7.28 -7.19
N TRP A 87 34.46 -6.68 -7.61
CA TRP A 87 33.12 -7.25 -7.41
C TRP A 87 32.46 -7.64 -8.72
N VAL A 88 31.72 -8.75 -8.70
CA VAL A 88 30.80 -9.12 -9.79
C VAL A 88 29.65 -8.12 -9.81
N TYR A 89 29.40 -7.55 -10.98
CA TYR A 89 28.38 -6.54 -11.25
C TYR A 89 27.44 -7.03 -12.34
N ASN A 90 26.13 -6.90 -12.12
CA ASN A 90 25.11 -7.15 -13.13
C ASN A 90 24.71 -5.83 -13.79
N LYS A 91 25.06 -5.67 -15.07
CA LYS A 91 24.80 -4.47 -15.88
C LYS A 91 23.32 -4.19 -16.12
N LYS A 92 22.48 -5.23 -16.22
CA LYS A 92 21.06 -5.10 -16.54
C LYS A 92 20.27 -4.44 -15.40
N TYR A 93 20.54 -4.86 -14.16
CA TYR A 93 19.81 -4.41 -12.97
C TYR A 93 20.65 -3.54 -12.03
N LYS A 94 21.91 -3.27 -12.41
CA LYS A 94 22.89 -2.53 -11.61
C LYS A 94 23.09 -3.11 -10.20
N PHE A 95 23.21 -4.44 -10.09
CA PHE A 95 23.41 -5.14 -8.80
C PHE A 95 24.88 -5.50 -8.56
N LEU A 96 25.29 -5.57 -7.30
CA LEU A 96 26.64 -5.96 -6.88
C LEU A 96 26.60 -7.24 -6.04
N PHE A 97 27.53 -8.16 -6.30
CA PHE A 97 27.57 -9.48 -5.67
C PHE A 97 28.85 -9.69 -4.86
N ASN A 98 29.07 -8.86 -3.84
CA ASN A 98 30.25 -8.94 -2.98
C ASN A 98 30.47 -10.35 -2.39
N HIS A 99 29.41 -11.07 -2.02
CA HIS A 99 29.51 -12.45 -1.47
C HIS A 99 29.91 -13.53 -2.49
N GLU A 100 29.89 -13.23 -3.77
CA GLU A 100 30.28 -14.13 -4.86
C GLU A 100 31.48 -13.57 -5.65
N SER A 101 32.17 -12.59 -5.08
CA SER A 101 33.29 -11.91 -5.71
C SER A 101 34.65 -12.42 -5.18
N PRO A 102 35.72 -12.37 -6.00
CA PRO A 102 37.04 -12.82 -5.58
C PRO A 102 37.55 -12.05 -4.35
N GLY A 103 38.09 -12.77 -3.37
CA GLY A 103 38.79 -12.19 -2.22
C GLY A 103 37.91 -11.57 -1.14
N HIS A 104 36.67 -11.19 -1.44
CA HIS A 104 35.79 -10.51 -0.49
C HIS A 104 35.65 -11.30 0.82
N ALA A 105 36.07 -10.69 1.92
CA ALA A 105 36.09 -11.25 3.28
C ALA A 105 36.68 -12.69 3.37
N ASN A 106 37.57 -13.06 2.44
CA ASN A 106 38.10 -14.42 2.31
C ASN A 106 37.02 -15.51 2.34
N LEU A 107 35.86 -15.24 1.73
CA LEU A 107 34.72 -16.18 1.73
C LEU A 107 35.05 -17.51 1.06
N TYR A 108 35.98 -17.53 0.10
CA TYR A 108 36.45 -18.77 -0.52
C TYR A 108 37.08 -19.75 0.49
N LEU A 109 37.77 -19.25 1.53
CA LEU A 109 38.32 -20.10 2.59
C LEU A 109 37.20 -20.59 3.53
N THR A 110 36.35 -19.69 3.99
CA THR A 110 35.33 -20.00 5.00
C THR A 110 34.18 -20.85 4.45
N GLN A 111 33.88 -20.72 3.17
CA GLN A 111 32.88 -21.51 2.46
C GLN A 111 33.47 -22.66 1.63
N GLN A 112 34.78 -22.90 1.75
CA GLN A 112 35.48 -24.02 1.10
C GLN A 112 35.25 -24.06 -0.42
N TRP A 113 35.36 -22.91 -1.09
CA TRP A 113 35.34 -22.87 -2.54
C TRP A 113 36.63 -23.45 -3.10
N GLU A 114 36.58 -24.00 -4.31
CA GLU A 114 37.74 -24.61 -4.97
C GLU A 114 38.89 -23.62 -5.22
N SER A 115 38.55 -22.35 -5.47
CA SER A 115 39.51 -21.27 -5.69
C SER A 115 38.90 -19.90 -5.35
N ILE A 116 39.74 -18.87 -5.25
CA ILE A 116 39.30 -17.48 -5.07
C ILE A 116 38.40 -16.99 -6.22
N ASP A 117 38.64 -17.50 -7.43
CA ASP A 117 37.92 -17.15 -8.66
C ASP A 117 36.74 -18.09 -8.97
N TYR A 118 36.30 -18.89 -8.00
CA TYR A 118 35.33 -19.97 -8.19
C TYR A 118 34.05 -19.56 -8.94
N TYR A 119 33.54 -18.34 -8.69
CA TYR A 119 32.32 -17.82 -9.30
C TYR A 119 32.52 -17.09 -10.63
N ILE A 120 33.75 -16.72 -10.97
CA ILE A 120 34.05 -15.95 -12.18
C ILE A 120 34.73 -16.81 -13.26
N LYS A 121 35.37 -17.92 -12.87
CA LYS A 121 35.96 -18.87 -13.82
C LYS A 121 34.90 -19.43 -14.78
N ASN A 122 35.34 -19.86 -15.96
CA ASN A 122 34.50 -20.43 -17.00
C ASN A 122 33.30 -19.54 -17.37
N ASN A 123 33.52 -18.23 -17.54
CA ASN A 123 32.48 -17.29 -17.92
C ASN A 123 31.27 -17.30 -16.95
N PHE A 124 31.57 -17.20 -15.64
CA PHE A 124 30.57 -17.14 -14.57
C PHE A 124 29.68 -18.38 -14.39
N GLU A 125 30.09 -19.56 -14.88
CA GLU A 125 29.29 -20.79 -14.84
C GLU A 125 28.71 -21.11 -13.44
N ASN A 126 29.56 -21.14 -12.40
CA ASN A 126 29.13 -21.45 -11.04
C ASN A 126 28.22 -20.36 -10.43
N PHE A 127 28.42 -19.11 -10.81
CA PHE A 127 27.57 -18.00 -10.39
C PHE A 127 26.16 -18.19 -10.97
N ILE A 128 26.08 -18.48 -12.26
CA ILE A 128 24.85 -18.71 -13.00
C ILE A 128 24.07 -19.90 -12.42
N ILE A 129 24.73 -21.02 -12.16
CA ILE A 129 24.11 -22.20 -11.51
C ILE A 129 23.51 -21.81 -10.16
N LYS A 130 24.28 -21.10 -9.32
CA LYS A 130 23.84 -20.68 -7.99
C LYS A 130 22.64 -19.74 -8.06
N TYR A 131 22.67 -18.73 -8.93
CA TYR A 131 21.63 -17.71 -8.99
C TYR A 131 20.36 -18.19 -9.69
N ASN A 132 20.46 -19.06 -10.70
CA ASN A 132 19.28 -19.76 -11.24
C ASN A 132 18.54 -20.55 -10.16
N LYS A 133 19.28 -21.26 -9.29
CA LYS A 133 18.68 -21.96 -8.14
C LYS A 133 17.99 -20.97 -7.18
N ARG A 134 18.62 -19.84 -6.86
CA ARG A 134 18.04 -18.82 -5.97
C ARG A 134 16.81 -18.12 -6.54
N ILE A 135 16.79 -17.89 -7.85
CA ILE A 135 15.62 -17.38 -8.59
C ILE A 135 14.47 -18.38 -8.50
N ASN A 136 14.75 -19.67 -8.73
CA ASN A 136 13.74 -20.72 -8.60
C ASN A 136 13.22 -20.84 -7.16
N ASN A 137 14.07 -20.67 -6.14
CA ASN A 137 13.62 -20.62 -4.75
C ASN A 137 12.65 -19.45 -4.50
N PHE A 138 12.95 -18.26 -5.04
CA PHE A 138 12.04 -17.11 -4.96
C PHE A 138 10.69 -17.42 -5.61
N ARG A 139 10.69 -17.96 -6.84
CA ARG A 139 9.48 -18.41 -7.54
C ARG A 139 8.68 -19.45 -6.74
N ASN A 140 9.36 -20.40 -6.10
CA ASN A 140 8.70 -21.41 -5.29
C ASN A 140 8.02 -20.80 -4.05
N TYR A 141 8.63 -19.80 -3.40
CA TYR A 141 8.00 -19.16 -2.25
C TYR A 141 6.78 -18.34 -2.63
N ILE A 142 6.87 -17.49 -3.65
CA ILE A 142 5.73 -16.66 -4.06
C ILE A 142 4.57 -17.50 -4.61
N ASN A 143 4.84 -18.69 -5.16
CA ASN A 143 3.82 -19.62 -5.64
C ASN A 143 3.37 -20.64 -4.59
N SER A 144 3.85 -20.56 -3.35
CA SER A 144 3.52 -21.53 -2.29
C SER A 144 2.09 -21.43 -1.77
N GLY A 145 1.37 -20.35 -2.10
CA GLY A 145 0.05 -20.03 -1.53
C GLY A 145 0.09 -19.54 -0.08
N LYS A 146 1.28 -19.50 0.55
CA LYS A 146 1.46 -18.98 1.91
C LYS A 146 1.49 -17.45 1.92
N PHE A 147 1.29 -16.89 3.11
CA PHE A 147 1.48 -15.46 3.33
C PHE A 147 2.98 -15.10 3.27
N ILE A 148 3.36 -14.17 2.41
CA ILE A 148 4.76 -13.77 2.25
C ILE A 148 5.03 -12.44 2.96
N ILE A 149 6.05 -12.41 3.81
CA ILE A 149 6.56 -11.17 4.41
C ILE A 149 7.84 -10.81 3.68
N PHE A 150 7.75 -9.83 2.78
CA PHE A 150 8.93 -9.27 2.14
C PHE A 150 9.65 -8.33 3.10
N ILE A 151 10.98 -8.39 3.12
CA ILE A 151 11.81 -7.55 3.96
C ILE A 151 12.79 -6.82 3.06
N ILE A 152 12.74 -5.49 3.05
CA ILE A 152 13.63 -4.65 2.25
C ILE A 152 14.37 -3.67 3.15
N ASN A 153 15.68 -3.57 2.98
CA ASN A 153 16.46 -2.51 3.62
C ASN A 153 16.47 -1.31 2.68
N LYS A 154 16.15 -0.11 3.17
CA LYS A 154 16.33 1.14 2.41
C LYS A 154 16.31 2.33 3.37
N TYR A 155 16.58 3.53 2.86
CA TYR A 155 16.68 4.74 3.67
C TYR A 155 15.33 5.38 4.02
N ASP A 156 14.27 5.15 3.24
CA ASP A 156 12.91 5.68 3.47
C ASP A 156 11.88 4.55 3.68
N ASN A 157 10.59 4.85 3.89
CA ASN A 157 9.54 3.83 4.08
C ASN A 157 8.66 3.58 2.83
N ASN A 158 8.82 4.32 1.74
CA ASN A 158 7.97 4.22 0.56
C ASN A 158 8.25 2.93 -0.25
N VAL A 159 7.29 2.01 -0.29
CA VAL A 159 7.37 0.76 -1.06
C VAL A 159 6.28 0.66 -2.12
N TYR A 160 5.60 1.76 -2.44
CA TYR A 160 4.39 1.75 -3.29
C TYR A 160 4.64 1.06 -4.64
N GLU A 161 5.68 1.47 -5.36
CA GLU A 161 5.98 0.87 -6.67
C GLU A 161 6.33 -0.63 -6.59
N LEU A 162 6.96 -1.06 -5.49
CA LEU A 162 7.30 -2.46 -5.27
C LEU A 162 6.06 -3.29 -4.90
N GLU A 163 5.21 -2.78 -4.01
CA GLU A 163 3.91 -3.40 -3.69
C GLU A 163 3.07 -3.56 -4.96
N ARG A 164 2.98 -2.48 -5.74
CA ARG A 164 2.32 -2.47 -7.05
C ARG A 164 2.91 -3.51 -8.00
N THR A 165 4.23 -3.56 -8.14
CA THR A 165 4.93 -4.51 -9.03
C THR A 165 4.64 -5.96 -8.63
N LEU A 166 4.74 -6.27 -7.34
CA LEU A 166 4.43 -7.61 -6.81
C LEU A 166 2.97 -7.99 -7.03
N PHE A 167 2.06 -7.05 -6.78
CA PHE A 167 0.63 -7.24 -6.95
C PHE A 167 0.26 -7.56 -8.40
N LEU A 168 0.79 -6.80 -9.34
CA LEU A 168 0.49 -6.97 -10.77
C LEU A 168 1.12 -8.24 -11.33
N LYS A 169 2.37 -8.52 -10.95
CA LYS A 169 3.10 -9.70 -11.41
C LYS A 169 2.53 -10.99 -10.81
N TYR A 170 2.07 -10.94 -9.55
CA TYR A 170 1.60 -12.08 -8.79
C TYR A 170 0.25 -11.78 -8.11
N PRO A 171 -0.86 -11.70 -8.87
CA PRO A 171 -2.15 -11.23 -8.36
C PRO A 171 -2.82 -12.14 -7.31
N LYS A 172 -2.33 -13.38 -7.16
CA LYS A 172 -2.77 -14.34 -6.14
C LYS A 172 -1.89 -14.32 -4.88
N LEU A 173 -0.80 -13.56 -4.89
CA LEU A 173 0.14 -13.49 -3.79
C LEU A 173 -0.47 -12.70 -2.63
N ASN A 174 -0.54 -13.32 -1.46
CA ASN A 174 -0.90 -12.62 -0.23
C ASN A 174 0.38 -12.22 0.49
N PHE A 175 0.63 -10.92 0.63
CA PHE A 175 1.90 -10.45 1.17
C PHE A 175 1.80 -9.17 2.00
N LYS A 176 2.88 -8.89 2.73
CA LYS A 176 3.17 -7.61 3.36
C LYS A 176 4.64 -7.26 3.15
N ILE A 177 4.95 -5.98 3.00
CA ILE A 177 6.34 -5.50 2.97
C ILE A 177 6.70 -4.86 4.31
N ILE A 178 7.87 -5.23 4.84
CA ILE A 178 8.51 -4.59 5.98
C ILE A 178 9.74 -3.87 5.48
N THR A 179 9.80 -2.57 5.75
CA THR A 179 10.99 -1.79 5.51
C THR A 179 11.88 -1.77 6.75
N VAL A 180 13.17 -2.01 6.56
CA VAL A 180 14.20 -1.89 7.57
C VAL A 180 15.02 -0.63 7.27
N ILE A 181 14.83 0.42 8.07
CA ILE A 181 15.66 1.62 8.01
C ILE A 181 16.85 1.42 8.93
N CYS A 182 18.07 1.46 8.39
CA CYS A 182 19.27 1.47 9.22
C CYS A 182 19.36 2.80 9.96
N ASN A 183 19.53 2.80 11.28
CA ASN A 183 19.56 4.03 12.10
C ASN A 183 20.92 4.74 12.06
N ILE A 184 21.62 4.65 10.94
CA ILE A 184 22.93 5.28 10.76
C ILE A 184 22.64 6.72 10.35
N ARG A 185 23.14 7.70 11.10
CA ARG A 185 22.98 9.14 10.75
C ARG A 185 23.55 9.47 9.36
N ASP A 186 24.36 8.58 8.79
CA ASP A 186 24.92 8.64 7.43
C ASP A 186 24.17 7.75 6.41
N THR A 187 22.92 7.32 6.66
CA THR A 187 22.23 6.40 5.74
C THR A 187 22.11 6.95 4.33
N GLU A 188 21.73 8.21 4.16
CA GLU A 188 21.61 8.79 2.82
C GLU A 188 22.96 8.80 2.09
N ILE A 189 24.03 9.27 2.74
CA ILE A 189 25.37 9.30 2.16
C ILE A 189 25.81 7.87 1.79
N PHE A 190 25.56 6.91 2.68
CA PHE A 190 25.82 5.49 2.42
C PHE A 190 25.07 4.97 1.20
N HIS A 191 23.77 5.25 1.10
CA HIS A 191 22.97 4.82 -0.04
C HIS A 191 23.44 5.48 -1.33
N ARG A 192 23.76 6.79 -1.32
CA ARG A 192 24.31 7.50 -2.48
C ARG A 192 25.63 6.90 -2.94
N ASN A 193 26.51 6.55 -2.00
CA ASN A 193 27.79 5.90 -2.31
C ASN A 193 27.60 4.51 -2.92
N ILE A 194 26.70 3.69 -2.38
CA ILE A 194 26.36 2.39 -2.97
C ILE A 194 25.80 2.56 -4.39
N LEU A 195 24.92 3.55 -4.61
CA LEU A 195 24.38 3.82 -5.96
C LEU A 195 25.48 4.27 -6.94
N ARG A 196 26.46 5.08 -6.50
CA ARG A 196 27.64 5.41 -7.33
C ARG A 196 28.45 4.17 -7.68
N MET A 197 28.66 3.26 -6.72
CA MET A 197 29.32 1.96 -6.97
C MET A 197 28.55 1.11 -7.98
N MET A 198 27.22 1.25 -8.02
CA MET A 198 26.34 0.63 -9.01
C MET A 198 26.27 1.38 -10.34
N LYS A 199 27.17 2.35 -10.59
CA LYS A 199 27.22 3.16 -11.82
C LYS A 199 25.92 3.94 -12.07
N PHE A 200 25.29 4.44 -11.02
CA PHE A 200 24.28 5.49 -11.17
C PHE A 200 24.97 6.86 -11.32
N GLU A 201 24.52 7.62 -12.30
CA GLU A 201 24.95 8.99 -12.52
C GLU A 201 24.39 9.91 -11.41
N ASN A 202 25.09 11.00 -11.10
CA ASN A 202 24.67 11.91 -10.02
C ASN A 202 23.24 12.42 -10.19
N ASN A 203 22.80 12.70 -11.42
CA ASN A 203 21.42 13.11 -11.71
C ASN A 203 20.40 11.97 -11.48
N GLU A 204 20.74 10.72 -11.79
CA GLU A 204 19.90 9.56 -11.47
C GLU A 204 19.76 9.41 -9.95
N ILE A 205 20.86 9.55 -9.23
CA ILE A 205 20.87 9.52 -7.76
C ILE A 205 20.01 10.65 -7.20
N GLU A 206 20.23 11.90 -7.62
CA GLU A 206 19.38 13.01 -7.16
C GLU A 206 17.91 12.78 -7.51
N ASN A 207 17.59 12.22 -8.68
CA ASN A 207 16.21 11.88 -9.02
C ASN A 207 15.62 10.82 -8.09
N ILE A 208 16.39 9.80 -7.70
CA ILE A 208 15.96 8.78 -6.73
C ILE A 208 15.62 9.42 -5.37
N PHE A 209 16.44 10.36 -4.89
CA PHE A 209 16.20 11.04 -3.62
C PHE A 209 15.13 12.16 -3.72
N THR A 210 15.05 12.87 -4.85
CA THR A 210 14.16 14.02 -5.06
C THR A 210 12.74 13.61 -5.45
N LYS A 211 12.54 12.66 -6.39
CA LYS A 211 11.21 12.14 -6.74
C LYS A 211 10.44 11.68 -5.50
N ARG A 212 11.14 11.27 -4.45
CA ARG A 212 10.57 10.77 -3.20
C ARG A 212 10.23 11.88 -2.21
N ALA A 213 10.92 13.01 -2.21
CA ALA A 213 10.48 14.22 -1.49
C ALA A 213 9.18 14.79 -2.07
N THR A 214 9.04 14.64 -3.40
CA THR A 214 7.88 15.08 -4.19
C THR A 214 6.71 14.10 -4.03
N ILE A 215 6.89 12.77 -4.09
CA ILE A 215 5.78 11.81 -3.80
C ILE A 215 5.22 11.97 -2.37
N CYS A 216 6.02 12.43 -1.41
CA CYS A 216 5.53 12.78 -0.08
C CYS A 216 4.85 14.15 0.01
N ASN A 217 4.95 15.03 -1.00
CA ASN A 217 4.46 16.42 -0.89
C ASN A 217 3.74 17.02 -2.12
N ASN A 218 3.99 16.68 -3.39
CA ASN A 218 3.31 17.22 -4.57
C ASN A 218 3.59 16.39 -5.86
N GLU A 219 2.67 16.42 -6.82
CA GLU A 219 2.82 15.98 -8.23
C GLU A 219 2.63 14.48 -8.57
N TYR A 220 1.36 14.06 -8.55
CA TYR A 220 0.83 13.16 -9.59
C TYR A 220 0.59 13.98 -10.88
N ASN A 221 1.67 14.36 -11.56
CA ASN A 221 1.56 14.81 -12.95
C ASN A 221 1.48 13.56 -13.83
N SER A 222 0.26 13.27 -14.29
CA SER A 222 -0.06 12.26 -15.27
C SER A 222 0.55 12.65 -16.62
N ASP A 223 1.82 12.35 -16.86
CA ASP A 223 2.30 12.34 -18.24
C ASP A 223 3.40 11.32 -18.54
N LYS A 224 3.03 10.47 -19.52
CA LYS A 224 3.84 9.83 -20.58
C LYS A 224 4.49 8.46 -20.43
N ASN A 225 4.38 7.71 -19.35
CA ASN A 225 4.83 6.29 -19.38
C ASN A 225 4.01 5.28 -18.55
N ASN A 226 2.82 5.64 -18.04
CA ASN A 226 2.01 4.65 -17.32
C ASN A 226 1.44 3.61 -18.29
N LYS A 227 1.97 2.39 -18.17
CA LYS A 227 1.61 1.21 -18.96
C LYS A 227 0.25 0.60 -18.58
N PHE A 228 -0.48 1.22 -17.65
CA PHE A 228 -1.71 0.68 -17.06
C PHE A 228 -2.93 1.47 -17.52
N SER A 229 -4.02 0.74 -17.69
CA SER A 229 -5.33 1.34 -17.82
C SER A 229 -5.75 1.98 -16.49
N LYS A 230 -6.53 3.06 -16.59
CA LYS A 230 -7.18 3.73 -15.44
C LYS A 230 -7.86 2.74 -14.47
N ASN A 231 -8.55 1.75 -15.01
CA ASN A 231 -9.26 0.73 -14.22
C ASN A 231 -8.31 -0.16 -13.39
N GLU A 232 -7.10 -0.46 -13.89
CA GLU A 232 -6.12 -1.26 -13.15
C GLU A 232 -5.55 -0.49 -11.95
N GLU A 233 -5.35 0.81 -12.10
CA GLU A 233 -4.90 1.69 -11.01
C GLU A 233 -5.94 1.79 -9.90
N LEU A 234 -7.23 1.97 -10.26
CA LEU A 234 -8.33 2.01 -9.30
C LEU A 234 -8.47 0.67 -8.56
N LEU A 235 -8.37 -0.45 -9.28
CA LEU A 235 -8.44 -1.79 -8.69
C LEU A 235 -7.31 -2.04 -7.68
N LEU A 236 -6.11 -1.58 -7.98
CA LEU A 236 -4.97 -1.67 -7.06
C LEU A 236 -5.22 -0.86 -5.79
N TYR A 237 -5.66 0.40 -5.94
CA TYR A 237 -5.96 1.28 -4.81
C TYR A 237 -7.02 0.67 -3.88
N TYR A 238 -8.10 0.14 -4.47
CA TYR A 238 -9.13 -0.59 -3.75
C TYR A 238 -8.59 -1.79 -2.98
N LYS A 239 -7.81 -2.66 -3.64
CA LYS A 239 -7.28 -3.87 -2.99
C LYS A 239 -6.31 -3.55 -1.86
N ASN A 240 -5.46 -2.54 -2.03
CA ASN A 240 -4.60 -2.05 -0.96
C ASN A 240 -5.43 -1.55 0.24
N SER A 241 -6.54 -0.85 -0.03
CA SER A 241 -7.45 -0.37 1.02
C SER A 241 -8.12 -1.53 1.77
N VAL A 242 -8.51 -2.61 1.07
CA VAL A 242 -9.10 -3.82 1.67
C VAL A 242 -8.07 -4.55 2.56
N LEU A 243 -6.82 -4.63 2.12
CA LEU A 243 -5.74 -5.34 2.83
C LEU A 243 -5.17 -4.54 4.00
N THR A 244 -5.25 -3.21 3.94
CA THR A 244 -4.74 -2.33 4.99
C THR A 244 -5.69 -2.34 6.17
N LYS A 245 -5.26 -2.90 7.31
CA LYS A 245 -6.06 -2.95 8.54
C LYS A 245 -6.53 -1.54 8.94
N SER A 246 -7.85 -1.33 8.99
CA SER A 246 -8.47 -0.08 9.42
C SER A 246 -9.81 -0.37 10.11
N HIS A 247 -10.53 0.66 10.54
CA HIS A 247 -11.87 0.49 11.11
C HIS A 247 -12.92 0.06 10.06
N ILE A 248 -12.61 0.12 8.76
CA ILE A 248 -13.58 -0.11 7.68
C ILE A 248 -13.11 -1.13 6.61
N ASN A 249 -11.82 -1.50 6.60
CA ASN A 249 -11.24 -2.28 5.49
C ASN A 249 -11.98 -3.59 5.15
N GLN A 250 -12.53 -4.28 6.16
CA GLN A 250 -13.30 -5.51 5.95
C GLN A 250 -14.68 -5.28 5.34
N HIS A 251 -15.20 -4.05 5.39
CA HIS A 251 -16.50 -3.68 4.83
C HIS A 251 -16.41 -3.04 3.45
N LEU A 252 -15.21 -2.75 2.94
CA LEU A 252 -15.02 -2.14 1.62
C LEU A 252 -15.60 -2.99 0.47
N ASN A 253 -15.57 -4.32 0.59
CA ASN A 253 -16.26 -5.22 -0.35
C ASN A 253 -17.79 -5.04 -0.33
N VAL A 254 -18.37 -4.76 0.84
CA VAL A 254 -19.81 -4.53 1.00
C VAL A 254 -20.18 -3.19 0.34
N VAL A 255 -19.42 -2.13 0.60
CA VAL A 255 -19.59 -0.83 -0.04
C VAL A 255 -19.57 -0.96 -1.57
N LYS A 256 -18.51 -1.60 -2.11
CA LYS A 256 -18.39 -1.86 -3.55
C LYS A 256 -19.61 -2.60 -4.11
N TYR A 257 -20.06 -3.65 -3.41
CA TYR A 257 -21.20 -4.47 -3.86
C TYR A 257 -22.50 -3.68 -3.98
N TYR A 258 -22.81 -2.79 -3.03
CA TYR A 258 -24.00 -1.94 -3.14
C TYR A 258 -23.84 -0.81 -4.16
N SER A 259 -22.64 -0.23 -4.29
CA SER A 259 -22.34 0.77 -5.32
C SER A 259 -22.51 0.22 -6.75
N GLU A 260 -22.20 -1.06 -6.97
CA GLU A 260 -22.42 -1.74 -8.26
C GLU A 260 -23.91 -1.79 -8.67
N LYS A 261 -24.82 -1.62 -7.71
CA LYS A 261 -26.28 -1.62 -7.95
C LYS A 261 -26.88 -0.22 -8.06
N CYS A 262 -26.05 0.81 -7.99
CA CYS A 262 -26.48 2.21 -7.90
C CYS A 262 -25.91 2.99 -9.08
N SER A 263 -26.75 3.83 -9.69
CA SER A 263 -26.32 4.81 -10.70
C SER A 263 -25.80 6.09 -10.06
N SER A 264 -26.19 6.38 -8.81
CA SER A 264 -25.78 7.57 -8.09
C SER A 264 -25.50 7.28 -6.62
N VAL A 265 -24.38 7.78 -6.10
CA VAL A 265 -23.97 7.60 -4.70
C VAL A 265 -23.62 8.94 -4.09
N LEU A 266 -24.16 9.20 -2.89
CA LEU A 266 -23.82 10.31 -2.03
C LEU A 266 -22.99 9.81 -0.84
N GLU A 267 -21.78 10.31 -0.67
CA GLU A 267 -20.92 10.02 0.49
C GLU A 267 -20.80 11.26 1.39
N LEU A 268 -21.13 11.08 2.67
CA LEU A 268 -20.88 12.06 3.74
C LEU A 268 -19.68 11.57 4.54
N GLY A 269 -18.56 12.27 4.41
CA GLY A 269 -17.29 11.85 4.97
C GLY A 269 -16.52 12.97 5.67
N LEU A 270 -15.66 12.60 6.63
CA LEU A 270 -14.87 13.61 7.34
C LEU A 270 -13.48 13.85 6.79
N THR A 271 -12.72 12.81 6.47
CA THR A 271 -11.26 12.94 6.28
C THR A 271 -10.70 11.89 5.32
N VAL A 272 -9.39 11.96 5.05
CA VAL A 272 -8.57 10.97 4.30
C VAL A 272 -8.83 9.50 4.67
N TYR A 273 -9.39 9.19 5.84
CA TYR A 273 -9.80 7.83 6.18
C TYR A 273 -10.99 7.32 5.34
N THR A 274 -11.70 8.19 4.63
CA THR A 274 -12.80 7.86 3.72
C THR A 274 -12.32 7.35 2.36
N ILE A 275 -11.05 7.56 2.01
CA ILE A 275 -10.59 7.34 0.63
C ILE A 275 -10.73 5.88 0.17
N GLY A 276 -10.62 4.92 1.09
CA GLY A 276 -10.90 3.51 0.82
C GLY A 276 -12.38 3.25 0.50
N ILE A 277 -13.30 3.95 1.16
CA ILE A 277 -14.74 3.90 0.86
C ILE A 277 -14.97 4.51 -0.52
N THR A 278 -14.49 5.73 -0.76
CA THR A 278 -14.63 6.39 -2.07
C THR A 278 -14.10 5.53 -3.22
N ALA A 279 -12.90 4.94 -3.07
CA ALA A 279 -12.36 4.03 -4.08
C ALA A 279 -13.21 2.77 -4.29
N SER A 280 -13.81 2.25 -3.21
CA SER A 280 -14.74 1.10 -3.29
C SER A 280 -16.03 1.47 -4.01
N VAL A 281 -16.56 2.66 -3.75
CA VAL A 281 -17.73 3.20 -4.44
C VAL A 281 -17.47 3.34 -5.93
N ILE A 282 -16.40 4.06 -6.29
CA ILE A 282 -16.03 4.31 -7.68
C ILE A 282 -15.83 2.99 -8.41
N LEU A 283 -15.10 2.04 -7.82
CA LEU A 283 -14.86 0.73 -8.44
C LEU A 283 -16.15 -0.07 -8.62
N GLY A 284 -17.07 -0.02 -7.66
CA GLY A 284 -18.39 -0.65 -7.79
C GLY A 284 -19.18 -0.03 -8.92
N MET A 285 -19.21 1.30 -8.99
CA MET A 285 -19.93 2.03 -10.05
C MET A 285 -19.32 1.78 -11.43
N GLU A 286 -17.98 1.73 -11.58
CA GLU A 286 -17.34 1.42 -12.87
C GLU A 286 -17.62 0.00 -13.38
N GLN A 287 -18.05 -0.91 -12.50
CA GLN A 287 -18.39 -2.29 -12.86
C GLN A 287 -19.88 -2.48 -13.17
N ASN A 288 -20.69 -1.45 -12.97
CA ASN A 288 -22.09 -1.49 -13.32
C ASN A 288 -22.30 -1.09 -14.81
N ASN A 289 -23.53 -1.24 -15.30
CA ASN A 289 -23.89 -0.93 -16.69
C ASN A 289 -24.65 0.40 -16.84
N TYR A 290 -24.57 1.30 -15.84
CA TYR A 290 -25.27 2.58 -15.91
C TYR A 290 -24.45 3.60 -16.72
N PRO A 291 -25.07 4.28 -17.71
CA PRO A 291 -24.33 5.16 -18.62
C PRO A 291 -23.89 6.48 -17.99
N ASN A 292 -24.55 6.91 -16.90
CA ASN A 292 -24.37 8.23 -16.30
C ASN A 292 -24.13 8.12 -14.78
N ASN A 293 -23.12 7.34 -14.40
CA ASN A 293 -22.79 7.19 -12.99
C ASN A 293 -22.38 8.53 -12.35
N LEU A 294 -22.98 8.85 -11.23
CA LEU A 294 -22.71 10.06 -10.45
C LEU A 294 -22.23 9.71 -9.04
N PHE A 295 -21.05 10.19 -8.69
CA PHE A 295 -20.59 10.21 -7.31
C PHE A 295 -20.65 11.64 -6.78
N THR A 296 -21.33 11.86 -5.66
CA THR A 296 -21.31 13.12 -4.92
C THR A 296 -20.66 12.88 -3.56
N GLY A 297 -19.60 13.62 -3.26
CA GLY A 297 -18.92 13.54 -1.98
C GLY A 297 -19.00 14.87 -1.25
N ILE A 298 -19.52 14.87 -0.03
CA ILE A 298 -19.54 16.03 0.86
C ILE A 298 -18.51 15.75 1.95
N PHE A 299 -17.42 16.52 1.93
CA PHE A 299 -16.29 16.33 2.82
C PHE A 299 -15.96 17.60 3.57
N GLU A 300 -16.08 17.54 4.88
CA GLU A 300 -15.77 18.69 5.74
C GLU A 300 -14.28 19.03 5.71
N ILE A 301 -13.40 18.02 5.74
CA ILE A 301 -11.95 18.21 5.64
C ILE A 301 -11.47 17.83 4.24
N SER A 302 -10.47 18.57 3.75
CA SER A 302 -9.87 18.34 2.44
C SER A 302 -9.33 16.91 2.35
N LEU A 303 -9.80 16.13 1.37
CA LEU A 303 -9.35 14.74 1.12
C LEU A 303 -7.98 14.62 0.41
N GLY A 304 -7.10 15.62 0.60
CA GLY A 304 -5.74 15.57 0.09
C GLY A 304 -5.62 15.38 -1.43
N GLN A 305 -4.51 14.80 -1.85
CA GLN A 305 -4.15 14.56 -3.25
C GLN A 305 -4.80 13.26 -3.78
N GLU A 306 -5.20 12.38 -2.89
CA GLU A 306 -5.73 11.06 -3.19
C GLU A 306 -7.10 11.14 -3.88
N LEU A 307 -7.98 12.05 -3.45
CA LEU A 307 -9.26 12.26 -4.13
C LEU A 307 -9.06 12.82 -5.54
N GLN A 308 -8.11 13.73 -5.71
CA GLN A 308 -7.77 14.28 -7.01
C GLN A 308 -7.20 13.18 -7.92
N TYR A 309 -6.40 12.28 -7.36
CA TYR A 309 -5.91 11.11 -8.06
C TYR A 309 -7.06 10.19 -8.49
N LEU A 310 -7.99 9.83 -7.59
CA LEU A 310 -9.18 9.04 -7.92
C LEU A 310 -9.98 9.68 -9.06
N LYS A 311 -10.18 11.00 -9.01
CA LYS A 311 -10.86 11.78 -10.06
C LYS A 311 -10.16 11.67 -11.42
N ASN A 312 -8.84 11.60 -11.44
CA ASN A 312 -8.06 11.49 -12.68
C ASN A 312 -8.10 10.08 -13.28
N ILE A 313 -8.21 9.05 -12.44
CA ILE A 313 -8.18 7.65 -12.85
C ILE A 313 -9.56 7.01 -13.00
N THR A 314 -10.65 7.77 -12.85
CA THR A 314 -12.00 7.26 -13.03
C THR A 314 -12.72 7.90 -14.22
N ASN A 315 -13.72 7.19 -14.75
CA ASN A 315 -14.68 7.72 -15.72
C ASN A 315 -16.00 8.15 -15.07
N ILE A 316 -16.13 8.03 -13.75
CA ILE A 316 -17.32 8.43 -13.00
C ILE A 316 -17.41 9.96 -12.92
N ASN A 317 -18.63 10.51 -13.08
CA ASN A 317 -18.85 11.93 -12.85
C ASN A 317 -18.77 12.21 -11.35
N MET A 318 -17.75 12.95 -10.90
CA MET A 318 -17.53 13.26 -9.49
C MET A 318 -17.86 14.73 -9.18
N ASN A 319 -18.88 14.94 -8.34
CA ASN A 319 -19.21 16.21 -7.71
C ASN A 319 -18.68 16.24 -6.27
N ILE A 320 -17.66 17.03 -6.00
CA ILE A 320 -17.01 17.08 -4.68
C ILE A 320 -17.28 18.44 -4.04
N LEU A 321 -17.97 18.42 -2.90
CA LEU A 321 -18.29 19.58 -2.11
C LEU A 321 -17.40 19.56 -0.86
N LYS A 322 -16.56 20.58 -0.73
CA LYS A 322 -15.75 20.79 0.48
C LYS A 322 -16.52 21.71 1.42
N GLU A 323 -17.47 21.14 2.14
CA GLU A 323 -18.42 21.86 2.98
C GLU A 323 -18.95 20.93 4.07
N ARG A 324 -19.51 21.51 5.13
CA ARG A 324 -20.18 20.78 6.20
C ARG A 324 -21.59 20.39 5.76
N GLU A 325 -22.02 19.19 6.14
CA GLU A 325 -23.34 18.67 5.79
C GLU A 325 -24.48 19.58 6.25
N ILE A 326 -24.33 20.22 7.43
CA ILE A 326 -25.33 21.15 7.98
C ILE A 326 -25.51 22.44 7.15
N ASN A 327 -24.51 22.80 6.35
CA ASN A 327 -24.54 23.98 5.49
C ASN A 327 -25.10 23.66 4.10
N ILE A 328 -25.33 22.39 3.78
CA ILE A 328 -25.86 21.96 2.50
C ILE A 328 -27.38 21.95 2.55
N LYS A 329 -27.99 22.67 1.61
CA LYS A 329 -29.43 22.57 1.35
C LYS A 329 -29.67 21.33 0.53
N VAL A 330 -30.36 20.35 1.11
CA VAL A 330 -30.60 19.06 0.45
C VAL A 330 -31.44 19.22 -0.82
N GLU A 331 -32.27 20.27 -0.89
CA GLU A 331 -33.08 20.60 -2.07
C GLU A 331 -32.26 21.04 -3.29
N ASP A 332 -31.01 21.47 -3.07
CA ASP A 332 -30.07 21.82 -4.14
C ASP A 332 -29.36 20.57 -4.71
N LEU A 333 -29.55 19.40 -4.10
CA LEU A 333 -29.04 18.12 -4.56
C LEU A 333 -30.11 17.34 -5.33
N GLN A 334 -29.67 16.59 -6.34
CA GLN A 334 -30.54 15.59 -6.99
C GLN A 334 -30.68 14.34 -6.12
N ASN A 335 -31.67 13.49 -6.40
CA ASN A 335 -31.80 12.20 -5.72
C ASN A 335 -30.62 11.28 -6.04
N HIS A 336 -30.21 10.49 -5.03
CA HIS A 336 -29.19 9.46 -5.15
C HIS A 336 -29.76 8.08 -4.88
N ASP A 337 -29.19 7.05 -5.50
CA ASP A 337 -29.59 5.68 -5.23
C ASP A 337 -29.09 5.19 -3.87
N MET A 338 -27.94 5.68 -3.42
CA MET A 338 -27.36 5.30 -2.14
C MET A 338 -26.74 6.48 -1.39
N LEU A 339 -26.90 6.46 -0.07
CA LEU A 339 -26.19 7.31 0.87
C LEU A 339 -25.19 6.49 1.68
N ILE A 340 -23.99 7.02 1.88
CA ILE A 340 -22.99 6.50 2.81
C ILE A 340 -22.72 7.54 3.88
N ILE A 341 -22.88 7.16 5.14
CA ILE A 341 -22.58 7.99 6.31
C ILE A 341 -21.31 7.45 6.97
N ASN A 342 -20.19 8.14 6.77
CA ASN A 342 -18.89 7.85 7.36
C ASN A 342 -18.31 9.11 8.03
N SER A 343 -19.03 9.61 9.04
CA SER A 343 -18.82 10.94 9.59
C SER A 343 -18.53 10.96 11.10
N TRP A 344 -18.94 11.99 11.85
CA TRP A 344 -18.53 12.24 13.25
C TRP A 344 -19.00 11.18 14.27
N PHE A 345 -19.79 10.18 13.86
CA PHE A 345 -20.26 9.07 14.71
C PHE A 345 -20.85 9.51 16.06
N THR A 346 -21.63 10.59 16.06
CA THR A 346 -22.46 11.01 17.21
C THR A 346 -23.94 10.87 16.87
N TYR A 347 -24.77 10.65 17.89
CA TYR A 347 -26.22 10.54 17.76
C TYR A 347 -26.80 11.72 16.97
N LYS A 348 -26.51 12.96 17.39
CA LYS A 348 -27.07 14.17 16.76
C LYS A 348 -26.68 14.29 15.29
N HIS A 349 -25.41 13.98 14.98
CA HIS A 349 -24.90 14.07 13.63
C HIS A 349 -25.55 13.04 12.70
N VAL A 350 -25.62 11.78 13.15
CA VAL A 350 -26.20 10.71 12.34
C VAL A 350 -27.71 10.85 12.20
N LYS A 351 -28.44 11.23 13.27
CA LYS A 351 -29.89 11.52 13.18
C LYS A 351 -30.13 12.67 12.20
N TYR A 352 -29.36 13.77 12.27
CA TYR A 352 -29.46 14.85 11.29
C TYR A 352 -29.26 14.37 9.85
N ASN A 353 -28.21 13.59 9.60
CA ASN A 353 -27.90 13.13 8.25
C ASN A 353 -28.96 12.18 7.70
N LEU A 354 -29.49 11.29 8.55
CA LEU A 354 -30.60 10.41 8.19
C LEU A 354 -31.87 11.21 7.84
N GLU A 355 -32.26 12.16 8.69
CA GLU A 355 -33.49 12.96 8.51
C GLU A 355 -33.45 13.91 7.32
N ASN A 356 -32.27 14.46 7.00
CA ASN A 356 -32.13 15.43 5.92
C ASN A 356 -31.80 14.75 4.60
N PHE A 357 -30.71 13.98 4.56
CA PHE A 357 -30.25 13.37 3.31
C PHE A 357 -31.02 12.10 2.96
N GLY A 358 -31.55 11.34 3.93
CA GLY A 358 -32.33 10.11 3.65
C GLY A 358 -33.55 10.34 2.76
N LYS A 359 -34.11 11.56 2.75
CA LYS A 359 -35.27 11.97 1.93
C LYS A 359 -35.00 11.91 0.43
N ILE A 360 -33.77 12.19 0.01
CA ILE A 360 -33.35 12.19 -1.39
C ILE A 360 -32.76 10.84 -1.83
N ILE A 361 -32.84 9.80 -0.99
CA ILE A 361 -32.28 8.48 -1.28
C ILE A 361 -33.35 7.51 -1.77
N ASN A 362 -33.04 6.82 -2.87
CA ASN A 362 -33.96 5.91 -3.51
C ASN A 362 -33.87 4.49 -2.93
N ASN A 363 -32.67 3.95 -2.67
CA ASN A 363 -32.50 2.51 -2.41
C ASN A 363 -31.85 2.18 -1.07
N TYR A 364 -30.63 2.67 -0.82
CA TYR A 364 -29.79 2.17 0.28
C TYR A 364 -29.19 3.28 1.13
N ILE A 365 -29.09 3.06 2.44
CA ILE A 365 -28.27 3.88 3.35
C ILE A 365 -27.27 2.96 4.04
N ILE A 366 -25.98 3.24 3.89
CA ILE A 366 -24.89 2.55 4.58
C ILE A 366 -24.37 3.46 5.69
N ILE A 367 -24.27 2.92 6.90
CA ILE A 367 -23.82 3.65 8.09
C ILE A 367 -22.62 2.91 8.67
N CYS A 368 -21.50 3.61 8.78
CA CYS A 368 -20.24 3.04 9.28
C CYS A 368 -20.14 3.12 10.82
N ALA A 369 -19.31 2.26 11.39
CA ALA A 369 -18.97 2.21 12.83
C ALA A 369 -20.15 1.97 13.79
N THR A 370 -21.20 1.28 13.33
CA THR A 370 -22.46 1.14 14.08
C THR A 370 -22.44 0.13 15.22
N THR A 371 -21.42 -0.73 15.32
CA THR A 371 -21.30 -1.67 16.44
C THR A 371 -20.53 -1.04 17.60
N ILE A 372 -19.41 -0.38 17.32
CA ILE A 372 -18.60 0.23 18.36
C ILE A 372 -19.25 1.48 18.98
N HIS A 373 -20.08 2.19 18.21
CA HIS A 373 -20.82 3.38 18.66
C HIS A 373 -22.32 3.12 18.78
N GLU A 374 -22.74 1.88 19.03
CA GLU A 374 -24.17 1.56 19.11
C GLU A 374 -24.88 2.34 20.24
N HIS A 375 -24.25 2.40 21.42
CA HIS A 375 -24.84 2.98 22.64
C HIS A 375 -24.17 4.27 23.11
N GLU A 376 -23.02 4.63 22.51
CA GLU A 376 -22.22 5.79 22.92
C GLU A 376 -21.72 6.54 21.70
N ASP A 377 -21.64 7.87 21.82
CA ASP A 377 -21.01 8.72 20.81
C ASP A 377 -19.50 8.51 20.81
N HIS A 378 -18.86 8.68 19.66
CA HIS A 378 -17.42 8.49 19.53
C HIS A 378 -16.63 9.49 20.41
N PRO A 379 -15.83 9.02 21.38
CA PRO A 379 -15.25 9.87 22.43
C PRO A 379 -14.21 10.86 21.91
N LEU A 380 -13.42 10.49 20.89
CA LEU A 380 -12.34 11.36 20.37
C LEU A 380 -12.86 12.69 19.80
N TYR A 381 -14.12 12.75 19.37
CA TYR A 381 -14.73 13.96 18.82
C TYR A 381 -15.33 14.87 19.89
N ILE A 382 -15.44 14.35 21.12
CA ILE A 382 -15.90 15.05 22.32
C ILE A 382 -14.69 15.47 23.18
N SER A 383 -13.62 14.66 23.21
CA SER A 383 -12.43 14.89 24.05
C SER A 383 -11.32 15.72 23.40
N GLY A 384 -11.29 15.84 22.07
CA GLY A 384 -10.34 16.71 21.34
C GLY A 384 -8.95 16.13 21.10
N GLU A 385 -8.72 14.83 21.31
CA GLU A 385 -7.36 14.24 21.20
C GLU A 385 -6.80 14.18 19.77
N TYR A 386 -7.64 14.10 18.72
CA TYR A 386 -7.18 13.93 17.33
C TYR A 386 -7.86 14.86 16.30
N THR A 387 -8.81 15.66 16.75
CA THR A 387 -9.57 16.66 15.96
C THR A 387 -9.94 17.81 16.89
N PRO A 388 -10.21 19.03 16.40
CA PRO A 388 -10.75 20.07 17.26
C PRO A 388 -12.01 19.56 17.98
N VAL A 389 -12.09 19.80 19.30
CA VAL A 389 -13.31 19.56 20.09
C VAL A 389 -14.46 20.21 19.34
N ARG A 390 -15.50 19.43 19.00
CA ARG A 390 -16.63 19.94 18.24
C ARG A 390 -17.86 20.03 19.12
N ASP A 391 -18.50 21.20 19.06
CA ASP A 391 -19.83 21.39 19.63
C ASP A 391 -20.89 20.95 18.60
N PHE A 392 -21.75 20.02 19.00
CA PHE A 392 -22.89 19.55 18.20
C PHE A 392 -24.21 20.22 18.63
N SER A 393 -24.16 21.32 19.38
CA SER A 393 -25.33 22.09 19.82
C SER A 393 -26.11 22.73 18.66
N GLU A 394 -25.47 22.94 17.51
CA GLU A 394 -26.10 23.41 16.27
C GLU A 394 -27.12 22.43 15.69
N TYR A 395 -27.07 21.14 16.07
CA TYR A 395 -28.01 20.13 15.61
C TYR A 395 -29.27 20.14 16.50
N PRO A 396 -30.48 20.20 15.91
CA PRO A 396 -31.73 20.45 16.64
C PRO A 396 -32.30 19.18 17.31
N TYR A 397 -31.45 18.37 17.94
CA TYR A 397 -31.84 17.11 18.57
C TYR A 397 -31.41 17.04 20.04
N ASP A 398 -32.17 16.24 20.79
CA ASP A 398 -31.94 15.96 22.21
C ASP A 398 -30.55 15.37 22.47
N ASN A 399 -30.11 15.46 23.72
CA ASN A 399 -28.83 14.90 24.19
C ASN A 399 -28.89 13.38 24.41
N LYS A 400 -29.39 12.62 23.41
CA LYS A 400 -29.23 11.17 23.35
C LYS A 400 -27.84 10.82 22.80
N LYS A 401 -27.47 9.54 22.87
CA LYS A 401 -26.14 9.04 22.50
C LYS A 401 -26.23 7.75 21.71
N GLY A 402 -25.21 7.52 20.88
CA GLY A 402 -25.05 6.29 20.12
C GLY A 402 -25.82 6.29 18.80
N LEU A 403 -25.23 5.60 17.82
CA LEU A 403 -25.78 5.45 16.48
C LEU A 403 -26.98 4.50 16.45
N GLY A 404 -27.06 3.56 17.40
CA GLY A 404 -28.17 2.62 17.50
C GLY A 404 -29.51 3.32 17.74
N GLU A 405 -29.56 4.25 18.70
CA GLU A 405 -30.77 5.04 18.98
C GLU A 405 -31.14 5.95 17.79
N ALA A 406 -30.17 6.60 17.14
CA ALA A 406 -30.42 7.43 15.96
C ALA A 406 -31.04 6.62 14.81
N ILE A 407 -30.52 5.41 14.55
CA ILE A 407 -31.03 4.50 13.51
C ILE A 407 -32.42 3.98 13.89
N LYS A 408 -32.62 3.59 15.16
CA LYS A 408 -33.89 3.07 15.65
C LYS A 408 -35.00 4.10 15.50
N GLU A 409 -34.79 5.33 15.97
CA GLU A 409 -35.79 6.41 15.84
C GLU A 409 -36.07 6.75 14.39
N PHE A 410 -35.04 6.79 13.53
CA PHE A 410 -35.25 6.96 12.09
C PHE A 410 -36.14 5.87 11.49
N LEU A 411 -35.95 4.60 11.86
CA LEU A 411 -36.80 3.50 11.37
C LEU A 411 -38.22 3.52 11.95
N GLU A 412 -38.41 4.05 13.16
CA GLU A 412 -39.73 4.26 13.76
C GLU A 412 -40.50 5.39 13.04
N ASP A 413 -39.80 6.46 12.66
CA ASP A 413 -40.37 7.64 12.00
C ASP A 413 -40.59 7.43 10.48
N HIS A 414 -39.73 6.61 9.84
CA HIS A 414 -39.72 6.41 8.39
C HIS A 414 -39.94 4.93 8.02
N THR A 415 -41.19 4.51 8.10
CA THR A 415 -41.60 3.09 7.91
C THR A 415 -41.31 2.53 6.52
N GLU A 416 -41.02 3.37 5.53
CA GLU A 416 -40.55 2.93 4.22
C GLU A 416 -39.11 2.42 4.26
N TRP A 417 -38.36 2.61 5.35
CA TRP A 417 -37.04 2.06 5.54
C TRP A 417 -37.05 0.84 6.44
N VAL A 418 -36.23 -0.15 6.11
CA VAL A 418 -36.01 -1.33 6.95
C VAL A 418 -34.53 -1.55 7.22
N LEU A 419 -34.23 -2.07 8.40
CA LEU A 419 -32.92 -2.64 8.70
C LEU A 419 -32.70 -3.87 7.81
N TYR A 420 -31.79 -3.78 6.85
CA TYR A 420 -31.60 -4.81 5.84
C TYR A 420 -30.45 -5.76 6.22
N GLU A 421 -29.27 -5.21 6.56
CA GLU A 421 -28.10 -5.99 6.95
C GLU A 421 -27.33 -5.31 8.10
N ARG A 422 -26.70 -6.12 8.97
CA ARG A 422 -25.73 -5.67 9.98
C ARG A 422 -24.47 -6.52 9.91
N HIS A 423 -23.33 -5.85 9.90
CA HIS A 423 -22.01 -6.45 10.04
C HIS A 423 -21.41 -6.03 11.38
N TYR A 424 -20.96 -7.00 12.19
CA TYR A 424 -20.44 -6.75 13.54
C TYR A 424 -18.90 -6.78 13.62
N ASN A 425 -18.22 -7.15 12.55
CA ASN A 425 -16.76 -7.14 12.45
C ASN A 425 -16.22 -5.70 12.27
N ASN A 426 -14.91 -5.51 12.50
CA ASN A 426 -14.29 -4.18 12.60
C ASN A 426 -15.06 -3.26 13.57
N TYR A 427 -15.48 -2.06 13.16
CA TYR A 427 -16.26 -1.13 14.00
C TYR A 427 -17.77 -1.29 13.77
N GLY A 428 -18.17 -2.22 12.91
CA GLY A 428 -19.53 -2.47 12.50
C GLY A 428 -19.98 -1.64 11.31
N MET A 429 -21.00 -2.13 10.61
CA MET A 429 -21.67 -1.45 9.52
C MET A 429 -23.15 -1.85 9.50
N THR A 430 -24.03 -0.89 9.27
CA THR A 430 -25.47 -1.11 9.10
C THR A 430 -25.89 -0.69 7.71
N ILE A 431 -26.73 -1.50 7.06
CA ILE A 431 -27.36 -1.18 5.78
C ILE A 431 -28.86 -1.10 5.99
N LEU A 432 -29.44 0.04 5.64
CA LEU A 432 -30.88 0.24 5.53
C LEU A 432 -31.29 0.15 4.06
N LYS A 433 -32.49 -0.37 3.82
CA LYS A 433 -33.06 -0.48 2.48
C LYS A 433 -34.45 0.16 2.45
N LYS A 434 -34.73 0.93 1.41
CA LYS A 434 -36.05 1.49 1.15
C LYS A 434 -36.96 0.40 0.56
N MET A 435 -38.14 0.26 1.11
CA MET A 435 -39.20 -0.61 0.63
C MET A 435 -39.87 0.06 -0.58
N GLN A 436 -40.12 -0.73 -1.63
CA GLN A 436 -40.78 -0.26 -2.86
C GLN A 436 -42.29 -0.13 -2.69
#